data_AF-X1NL97-F1
#
_entry.id   AF-X1NL97-F1
#
_cell.length_a   1.000
_cell.length_b   1.000
_cell.length_c   1.000
_cell.angle_alpha   90.00
_cell.angle_beta   90.00
_cell.angle_gamma   90.00
#
_symmetry.space_group_name_H-M   'P 1'
#
loop_
_entity.id
_entity.type
_entity.pdbx_description
1 polymer ?
#
loop_
_entity_poly.entity_id
_entity_poly.type
_entity_poly.pdbx_seq_one_letter_code
_entity_poly.pdbx_strand_id
1 'polypeptide(L)'
;KFEHFVTHLLTLVGFEATATQYTGDRGVDVIGTLNPEGLANITLKAQVKRISGHISNQDILMLRGTLGVDEHGVLITTGGFTKQAQAEASLCKLRQRLSSYGMRPINNVVDVTNYVMLEYGQPLHAFDYHKLEGKQIIVRRVKNGETITTLDGIERVLSPDALVIADKEKAVAIAGIMGGSDTEVTDKTTSILLESANFNQAIIRQGCRCLNLQSEASIRFDKGLNPDLPLLPLKRATQLLLELAGGKAARGIVDVYPGKLEP
;
A
#
# COMPACT_ATOMS: atom_id res chain seq x y z
N LYS A 1 -17.14 -5.13 -36.50
CA LYS A 1 -16.02 -4.42 -35.82
C LYS A 1 -15.86 -4.99 -34.41
N PHE A 2 -14.73 -4.83 -33.71
CA PHE A 2 -14.41 -5.60 -32.49
C PHE A 2 -15.36 -5.26 -31.32
N GLU A 3 -15.79 -4.01 -31.24
CA GLU A 3 -16.81 -3.50 -30.33
C GLU A 3 -18.17 -4.20 -30.53
N HIS A 4 -18.58 -4.50 -31.76
CA HIS A 4 -19.83 -5.24 -32.02
C HIS A 4 -19.75 -6.69 -31.53
N PHE A 5 -18.57 -7.31 -31.58
CA PHE A 5 -18.35 -8.64 -31.01
C PHE A 5 -18.46 -8.61 -29.48
N VAL A 6 -17.89 -7.58 -28.84
CA VAL A 6 -18.03 -7.35 -27.40
C VAL A 6 -19.49 -7.10 -27.02
N THR A 7 -20.23 -6.26 -27.77
CA THR A 7 -21.66 -6.05 -27.57
C THR A 7 -22.42 -7.37 -27.61
N HIS A 8 -22.18 -8.19 -28.64
CA HIS A 8 -22.82 -9.50 -28.77
C HIS A 8 -22.48 -10.43 -27.60
N LEU A 9 -21.22 -10.46 -27.14
CA LEU A 9 -20.83 -11.24 -25.96
C LEU A 9 -21.56 -10.79 -24.70
N LEU A 10 -21.64 -9.48 -24.44
CA LEU A 10 -22.37 -8.92 -23.30
C LEU A 10 -23.85 -9.28 -23.36
N THR A 11 -24.47 -9.22 -24.54
CA THR A 11 -25.85 -9.67 -24.76
C THR A 11 -26.05 -11.14 -24.47
N LEU A 12 -25.11 -12.00 -24.88
CA LEU A 12 -25.19 -13.44 -24.60
C LEU A 12 -25.11 -13.76 -23.10
N VAL A 13 -24.40 -12.94 -22.31
CA VAL A 13 -24.31 -13.11 -20.85
C VAL A 13 -25.39 -12.34 -20.09
N GLY A 14 -26.39 -11.80 -20.80
CA GLY A 14 -27.61 -11.23 -20.22
C GLY A 14 -27.64 -9.71 -20.09
N PHE A 15 -26.64 -8.98 -20.58
CA PHE A 15 -26.65 -7.51 -20.57
C PHE A 15 -27.43 -6.96 -21.76
N GLU A 16 -28.20 -5.89 -21.55
CA GLU A 16 -28.66 -5.01 -22.62
C GLU A 16 -27.48 -4.13 -23.06
N ALA A 17 -26.83 -4.51 -24.16
CA ALA A 17 -25.58 -3.89 -24.61
C ALA A 17 -25.73 -3.12 -25.93
N THR A 18 -25.06 -1.96 -26.01
CA THR A 18 -25.02 -1.10 -27.20
C THR A 18 -23.60 -0.61 -27.46
N ALA A 19 -23.19 -0.55 -28.73
CA ALA A 19 -21.94 0.08 -29.13
C ALA A 19 -22.14 1.60 -29.25
N THR A 20 -21.19 2.39 -28.77
CA THR A 20 -21.23 3.86 -28.83
C THR A 20 -20.77 4.37 -30.21
N GLN A 21 -21.08 5.63 -30.53
CA GLN A 21 -20.53 6.30 -31.71
C GLN A 21 -19.18 6.93 -31.35
N TYR A 22 -18.15 6.64 -32.16
CA TYR A 22 -16.72 7.00 -32.01
C TYR A 22 -16.37 8.46 -31.66
N THR A 23 -17.32 9.40 -31.66
CA THR A 23 -17.05 10.82 -31.47
C THR A 23 -17.59 11.32 -30.12
N GLY A 24 -16.69 11.53 -29.16
CA GLY A 24 -16.96 12.28 -27.93
C GLY A 24 -17.21 11.47 -26.66
N ASP A 25 -17.13 10.13 -26.71
CA ASP A 25 -17.42 9.22 -25.59
C ASP A 25 -16.24 9.01 -24.61
N ARG A 26 -15.13 9.75 -24.77
CA ARG A 26 -13.90 9.62 -23.98
C ARG A 26 -13.34 8.18 -23.96
N GLY A 27 -13.62 7.41 -25.03
CA GLY A 27 -13.06 6.09 -25.25
C GLY A 27 -13.89 4.94 -24.71
N VAL A 28 -15.15 5.14 -24.32
CA VAL A 28 -16.09 4.04 -24.03
C VAL A 28 -16.68 3.55 -25.34
N ASP A 29 -16.40 2.31 -25.75
CA ASP A 29 -16.83 1.75 -27.04
C ASP A 29 -18.13 0.93 -26.94
N VAL A 30 -18.44 0.39 -25.75
CA VAL A 30 -19.65 -0.41 -25.49
C VAL A 30 -20.21 -0.08 -24.11
N ILE A 31 -21.53 0.04 -23.99
CA ILE A 31 -22.23 0.16 -22.71
C ILE A 31 -23.19 -1.02 -22.60
N GLY A 32 -23.12 -1.75 -21.49
CA GLY A 32 -24.05 -2.84 -21.15
C GLY A 32 -24.73 -2.57 -19.82
N THR A 33 -26.04 -2.77 -19.76
CA THR A 33 -26.80 -2.70 -18.50
C THR A 33 -27.36 -4.06 -18.16
N LEU A 34 -27.13 -4.53 -16.95
CA LEU A 34 -27.75 -5.74 -16.42
C LEU A 34 -28.72 -5.34 -15.32
N ASN A 35 -29.97 -5.76 -15.43
CA ASN A 35 -30.98 -5.59 -14.39
C ASN A 35 -31.51 -6.97 -13.98
N PRO A 36 -30.82 -7.68 -13.06
CA PRO A 36 -31.29 -8.96 -12.58
C PRO A 36 -32.55 -8.74 -11.74
N GLU A 37 -33.69 -9.17 -12.29
CA GLU A 37 -34.98 -9.23 -11.60
C GLU A 37 -35.51 -7.88 -11.05
N GLY A 38 -35.06 -6.75 -11.60
CA GLY A 38 -35.54 -5.42 -11.18
C GLY A 38 -34.90 -4.89 -9.89
N LEU A 39 -33.92 -5.60 -9.33
CA LEU A 39 -33.36 -5.31 -8.00
C LEU A 39 -32.30 -4.20 -8.04
N ALA A 40 -31.45 -4.17 -9.07
CA ALA A 40 -30.39 -3.19 -9.23
C ALA A 40 -29.93 -3.10 -10.68
N ASN A 41 -29.66 -1.87 -11.15
CA ASN A 41 -29.04 -1.65 -12.46
C ASN A 41 -27.53 -1.67 -12.34
N ILE A 42 -26.89 -2.67 -12.93
CA ILE A 42 -25.44 -2.75 -13.04
C ILE A 42 -25.06 -2.25 -14.43
N THR A 43 -24.42 -1.08 -14.49
CA THR A 43 -23.94 -0.50 -15.75
C THR A 43 -22.47 -0.84 -15.94
N LEU A 44 -22.13 -1.45 -17.08
CA LEU A 44 -20.79 -1.79 -17.51
C LEU A 44 -20.41 -0.93 -18.71
N LYS A 45 -19.33 -0.17 -18.59
CA LYS A 45 -18.73 0.61 -19.68
C LYS A 45 -17.45 -0.07 -20.13
N ALA A 46 -17.43 -0.54 -21.37
CA ALA A 46 -16.27 -1.22 -21.94
C ALA A 46 -15.55 -0.32 -22.95
N GLN A 47 -14.22 -0.24 -22.81
CA GLN A 47 -13.33 0.29 -23.84
C GLN A 47 -12.67 -0.87 -24.58
N VAL A 48 -12.77 -0.87 -25.91
CA VAL A 48 -12.42 -1.98 -26.79
C VAL A 48 -11.30 -1.55 -27.74
N LYS A 49 -10.09 -2.06 -27.51
CA LYS A 49 -8.90 -1.68 -28.28
C LYS A 49 -8.33 -2.84 -29.09
N ARG A 50 -8.32 -2.72 -30.41
CA ARG A 50 -7.55 -3.58 -31.32
C ARG A 50 -6.19 -2.93 -31.58
N ILE A 51 -5.22 -3.28 -30.76
CA ILE A 51 -3.84 -2.80 -30.91
C ILE A 51 -2.89 -4.00 -30.93
N SER A 52 -1.85 -3.93 -31.75
CA SER A 52 -0.73 -4.88 -31.73
C SER A 52 0.28 -4.57 -30.60
N GLY A 53 0.05 -3.48 -29.84
CA GLY A 53 0.89 -3.02 -28.73
C GLY A 53 0.22 -3.14 -27.36
N HIS A 54 0.76 -2.41 -26.38
CA HIS A 54 0.28 -2.43 -25.00
C HIS A 54 -0.75 -1.33 -24.70
N ILE A 55 -1.71 -1.63 -23.82
CA ILE A 55 -2.61 -0.62 -23.24
C ILE A 55 -1.82 0.31 -22.31
N SER A 56 -1.98 1.61 -22.51
CA SER A 56 -1.28 2.65 -21.75
C SER A 56 -2.02 3.02 -20.46
N ASN A 57 -1.32 3.68 -19.53
CA ASN A 57 -1.92 4.23 -18.31
C ASN A 57 -2.99 5.31 -18.64
N GLN A 58 -2.76 6.12 -19.68
CA GLN A 58 -3.74 7.13 -20.11
C GLN A 58 -5.08 6.50 -20.52
N ASP A 59 -5.07 5.33 -21.18
CA ASP A 59 -6.29 4.61 -21.55
C ASP A 59 -7.09 4.19 -20.30
N ILE A 60 -6.41 3.68 -19.27
CA ILE A 60 -7.02 3.30 -17.99
C ILE A 60 -7.64 4.50 -17.28
N LEU A 61 -6.89 5.60 -17.18
CA LEU A 61 -7.35 6.83 -16.53
C LEU A 61 -8.54 7.44 -17.25
N MET A 62 -8.55 7.43 -18.59
CA MET A 62 -9.68 7.90 -19.38
C MET A 62 -10.94 7.08 -19.08
N LEU A 63 -10.88 5.75 -19.16
CA LEU A 63 -12.05 4.90 -18.87
C LEU A 63 -12.54 5.13 -17.44
N ARG A 64 -11.63 5.13 -16.45
CA ARG A 64 -11.99 5.36 -15.05
C ARG A 64 -12.68 6.71 -14.83
N GLY A 65 -12.23 7.76 -15.52
CA GLY A 65 -12.83 9.09 -15.48
C GLY A 65 -14.25 9.18 -16.07
N THR A 66 -14.75 8.11 -16.72
CA THR A 66 -16.11 8.03 -17.25
C THR A 66 -17.11 7.28 -16.35
N LEU A 67 -16.64 6.65 -15.27
CA LEU A 67 -17.47 5.82 -14.39
C LEU A 67 -18.17 6.64 -13.29
N GLY A 68 -19.47 6.40 -13.13
CA GLY A 68 -20.27 6.84 -12.00
C GLY A 68 -20.10 5.94 -10.76
N VAL A 69 -20.84 6.26 -9.70
CA VAL A 69 -20.71 5.62 -8.36
C VAL A 69 -21.01 4.11 -8.40
N ASP A 70 -21.91 3.67 -9.27
CA ASP A 70 -22.36 2.26 -9.40
C ASP A 70 -22.06 1.66 -10.79
N GLU A 71 -21.06 2.21 -11.49
CA GLU A 71 -20.69 1.74 -12.82
C GLU A 71 -19.35 1.01 -12.82
N HIS A 72 -19.26 -0.03 -13.63
CA HIS A 72 -18.05 -0.84 -13.77
C HIS A 72 -17.37 -0.58 -15.12
N GLY A 73 -16.07 -0.30 -15.08
CA GLY A 73 -15.25 -0.16 -16.28
C GLY A 73 -14.54 -1.46 -16.66
N VAL A 74 -14.58 -1.83 -17.94
CA VAL A 74 -13.83 -2.99 -18.47
C VAL A 74 -12.99 -2.58 -19.68
N LEU A 75 -11.72 -2.96 -19.69
CA LEU A 75 -10.85 -2.84 -20.87
C LEU A 75 -10.76 -4.20 -21.57
N ILE A 76 -11.17 -4.25 -22.84
CA ILE A 76 -11.08 -5.45 -23.67
C ILE A 76 -10.10 -5.19 -24.80
N THR A 77 -9.03 -5.96 -24.84
CA THR A 77 -7.99 -5.81 -25.86
C THR A 77 -7.50 -7.16 -26.37
N THR A 78 -6.93 -7.14 -27.56
CA THR A 78 -6.19 -8.27 -28.17
C THR A 78 -4.68 -8.18 -27.91
N GLY A 79 -4.20 -7.09 -27.30
CA GLY A 79 -2.80 -6.90 -26.87
C GLY A 79 -2.61 -7.11 -25.37
N GLY A 80 -1.37 -6.94 -24.89
CA GLY A 80 -1.05 -6.99 -23.46
C GLY A 80 -1.23 -5.64 -22.75
N PHE A 81 -1.05 -5.62 -21.43
CA PHE A 81 -0.95 -4.36 -20.67
C PHE A 81 0.52 -3.94 -20.53
N THR A 82 0.79 -2.64 -20.47
CA THR A 82 2.13 -2.17 -20.06
C THR A 82 2.40 -2.60 -18.61
N LYS A 83 3.67 -2.74 -18.21
CA LYS A 83 4.02 -3.02 -16.81
C LYS A 83 3.41 -1.97 -15.85
N GLN A 84 3.37 -0.71 -16.28
CA GLN A 84 2.76 0.37 -15.51
C GLN A 84 1.25 0.18 -15.33
N ALA A 85 0.52 -0.18 -16.39
CA ALA A 85 -0.90 -0.49 -16.33
C ALA A 85 -1.19 -1.69 -15.41
N GLN A 86 -0.36 -2.74 -15.45
CA GLN A 86 -0.46 -3.90 -14.57
C GLN A 86 -0.24 -3.52 -13.10
N ALA A 87 0.75 -2.66 -12.84
CA ALA A 87 1.06 -2.14 -11.51
C ALA A 87 -0.12 -1.32 -10.94
N GLU A 88 -0.72 -0.44 -11.74
CA GLU A 88 -1.87 0.36 -11.30
C GLU A 88 -3.10 -0.49 -10.98
N ALA A 89 -3.43 -1.46 -11.83
CA ALA A 89 -4.54 -2.38 -11.58
C ALA A 89 -4.30 -3.22 -10.30
N SER A 90 -3.06 -3.62 -10.05
CA SER A 90 -2.67 -4.38 -8.85
C SER A 90 -2.75 -3.49 -7.59
N LEU A 91 -2.30 -2.23 -7.69
CA LEU A 91 -2.43 -1.25 -6.60
C LEU A 91 -3.90 -1.00 -6.26
N CYS A 92 -4.80 -0.93 -7.25
CA CYS A 92 -6.23 -0.78 -7.03
C CYS A 92 -6.80 -1.92 -6.17
N LYS A 93 -6.48 -3.18 -6.50
CA LYS A 93 -6.91 -4.35 -5.73
C LYS A 93 -6.37 -4.34 -4.30
N LEU A 94 -5.10 -3.97 -4.13
CA LEU A 94 -4.47 -3.86 -2.82
C LEU A 94 -5.20 -2.81 -1.96
N ARG A 95 -5.50 -1.65 -2.53
CA ARG A 95 -6.25 -0.57 -1.86
C ARG A 95 -7.67 -0.97 -1.48
N GLN A 96 -8.37 -1.69 -2.37
CA GLN A 96 -9.70 -2.23 -2.05
C GLN A 96 -9.65 -3.18 -0.86
N ARG A 97 -8.64 -4.06 -0.79
CA ARG A 97 -8.44 -4.95 0.35
C ARG A 97 -8.19 -4.15 1.63
N LEU A 98 -7.31 -3.15 1.61
CA LEU A 98 -7.08 -2.27 2.77
C LEU A 98 -8.39 -1.62 3.25
N SER A 99 -9.15 -1.02 2.34
CA SER A 99 -10.44 -0.39 2.66
C SER A 99 -11.44 -1.37 3.26
N SER A 100 -11.47 -2.63 2.79
CA SER A 100 -12.34 -3.67 3.35
C SER A 100 -12.00 -4.06 4.79
N TYR A 101 -10.77 -3.79 5.24
CA TYR A 101 -10.33 -3.94 6.62
C TYR A 101 -10.36 -2.61 7.40
N GLY A 102 -11.02 -1.58 6.87
CA GLY A 102 -11.16 -0.27 7.53
C GLY A 102 -9.90 0.61 7.46
N MET A 103 -8.87 0.22 6.71
CA MET A 103 -7.66 1.03 6.53
C MET A 103 -7.80 1.93 5.29
N ARG A 104 -7.73 3.25 5.49
CA ARG A 104 -7.71 4.22 4.39
C ARG A 104 -6.40 4.10 3.60
N PRO A 105 -6.44 3.92 2.27
CA PRO A 105 -5.25 4.02 1.43
C PRO A 105 -4.58 5.40 1.49
N ILE A 106 -3.25 5.42 1.50
CA ILE A 106 -2.42 6.61 1.64
C ILE A 106 -1.57 6.78 0.38
N ASN A 107 -0.52 5.98 0.24
CA ASN A 107 0.37 5.96 -0.93
C ASN A 107 0.87 4.53 -1.16
N ASN A 108 1.45 4.25 -2.33
CA ASN A 108 1.88 2.91 -2.69
C ASN A 108 2.85 2.26 -1.67
N VAL A 109 3.75 3.01 -1.04
CA VAL A 109 4.70 2.47 -0.05
C VAL A 109 3.98 2.11 1.24
N VAL A 110 3.23 3.05 1.80
CA VAL A 110 2.49 2.87 3.06
C VAL A 110 1.37 1.83 2.90
N ASP A 111 0.72 1.79 1.73
CA ASP A 111 -0.30 0.81 1.40
C ASP A 111 0.31 -0.60 1.38
N VAL A 112 1.51 -0.77 0.82
CA VAL A 112 2.20 -2.07 0.82
C VAL A 112 2.58 -2.51 2.23
N THR A 113 3.15 -1.62 3.07
CA THR A 113 3.51 -2.00 4.44
C THR A 113 2.28 -2.37 5.26
N ASN A 114 1.17 -1.64 5.10
CA ASN A 114 -0.10 -1.96 5.74
C ASN A 114 -0.69 -3.27 5.22
N TYR A 115 -0.65 -3.50 3.91
CA TYR A 115 -1.17 -4.71 3.30
C TYR A 115 -0.42 -5.95 3.79
N VAL A 116 0.91 -5.89 3.81
CA VAL A 116 1.74 -7.00 4.30
C VAL A 116 1.56 -7.21 5.80
N MET A 117 1.36 -6.14 6.58
CA MET A 117 0.98 -6.26 7.99
C MET A 117 -0.35 -6.98 8.19
N LEU A 118 -1.34 -6.77 7.32
CA LEU A 118 -2.59 -7.55 7.37
C LEU A 118 -2.38 -9.00 6.90
N GLU A 119 -1.57 -9.20 5.85
CA GLU A 119 -1.32 -10.52 5.24
C GLU A 119 -0.53 -11.46 6.18
N TYR A 120 0.43 -10.93 6.94
CA TYR A 120 1.32 -11.72 7.81
C TYR A 120 1.17 -11.44 9.30
N GLY A 121 0.43 -10.40 9.69
CA GLY A 121 0.41 -9.93 11.08
C GLY A 121 1.68 -9.22 11.54
N GLN A 122 2.65 -8.99 10.65
CA GLN A 122 3.93 -8.36 10.94
C GLN A 122 3.91 -6.88 10.54
N PRO A 123 3.98 -5.93 11.50
CA PRO A 123 4.13 -4.52 11.16
C PRO A 123 5.45 -4.26 10.44
N LEU A 124 5.41 -3.41 9.42
CA LEU A 124 6.58 -2.88 8.72
C LEU A 124 6.53 -1.36 8.74
N HIS A 125 7.70 -0.74 8.65
CA HIS A 125 7.82 0.71 8.48
C HIS A 125 8.76 1.03 7.33
N ALA A 126 8.53 2.16 6.67
CA ALA A 126 9.40 2.65 5.61
C ALA A 126 9.85 4.07 5.97
N PHE A 127 11.16 4.27 6.03
CA PHE A 127 11.78 5.58 6.22
C PHE A 127 12.23 6.13 4.87
N ASP A 128 12.13 7.45 4.68
CA ASP A 128 12.85 8.12 3.60
C ASP A 128 14.37 8.04 3.88
N TYR A 129 15.08 7.25 3.07
CA TYR A 129 16.50 6.99 3.25
C TYR A 129 17.34 8.27 3.13
N HIS A 130 16.90 9.24 2.33
CA HIS A 130 17.61 10.50 2.16
C HIS A 130 17.45 11.43 3.36
N LYS A 131 16.39 11.26 4.16
CA LYS A 131 16.16 12.03 5.40
C LYS A 131 16.82 11.44 6.65
N LEU A 132 17.33 10.20 6.58
CA LEU A 132 18.08 9.59 7.68
C LEU A 132 19.51 10.15 7.77
N GLU A 133 19.84 10.78 8.89
CA GLU A 133 21.19 11.32 9.10
C GLU A 133 22.23 10.21 9.31
N GLY A 134 23.35 10.33 8.60
CA GLY A 134 24.39 9.31 8.58
C GLY A 134 23.99 7.98 7.92
N LYS A 135 22.79 7.88 7.31
CA LYS A 135 22.31 6.70 6.58
C LYS A 135 22.33 5.41 7.42
N GLN A 136 22.00 5.55 8.69
CA GLN A 136 21.99 4.46 9.65
C GLN A 136 20.73 4.50 10.52
N ILE A 137 20.43 3.35 11.10
CA ILE A 137 19.38 3.18 12.10
C ILE A 137 20.04 2.67 13.38
N ILE A 138 19.70 3.32 14.50
CA ILE A 138 20.15 2.99 15.84
C ILE A 138 18.90 2.74 16.69
N VAL A 139 18.68 1.50 17.09
CA VAL A 139 17.61 1.14 18.01
C VAL A 139 18.14 1.27 19.44
N ARG A 140 17.52 2.13 20.24
CA ARG A 140 17.98 2.42 21.61
C ARG A 140 16.84 2.91 22.51
N ARG A 141 17.12 2.99 23.81
CA ARG A 141 16.25 3.70 24.76
C ARG A 141 16.27 5.20 24.49
N VAL A 142 15.17 5.83 24.88
CA VAL A 142 14.97 7.27 24.84
C VAL A 142 15.99 7.97 25.73
N LYS A 143 16.57 9.07 25.24
CA LYS A 143 17.42 9.96 26.05
C LYS A 143 16.54 10.89 26.89
N ASN A 144 17.04 11.31 28.05
CA ASN A 144 16.28 12.19 28.93
C ASN A 144 15.92 13.51 28.21
N GLY A 145 14.63 13.88 28.24
CA GLY A 145 14.10 15.08 27.58
C GLY A 145 14.03 15.00 26.05
N GLU A 146 14.25 13.84 25.44
CA GLU A 146 14.15 13.67 23.99
C GLU A 146 12.71 13.84 23.51
N THR A 147 12.52 14.58 22.41
CA THR A 147 11.21 14.84 21.80
C THR A 147 11.15 14.32 20.37
N ILE A 148 9.95 14.10 19.87
CA ILE A 148 9.69 13.74 18.47
C ILE A 148 8.33 14.27 18.02
N THR A 149 8.26 14.78 16.78
CA THR A 149 6.99 15.02 16.10
C THR A 149 6.58 13.75 15.36
N THR A 150 5.43 13.19 15.71
CA THR A 150 4.97 11.95 15.06
C THR A 150 4.09 12.22 13.83
N LEU A 151 3.75 11.18 13.07
CA LEU A 151 2.98 11.28 11.83
C LEU A 151 1.58 11.93 11.97
N ASP A 152 1.06 12.04 13.19
CA ASP A 152 -0.18 12.79 13.46
C ASP A 152 0.04 14.29 13.69
N GLY A 153 1.26 14.79 13.51
CA GLY A 153 1.64 16.18 13.64
C GLY A 153 1.81 16.66 15.09
N ILE A 154 1.71 15.78 16.08
CA ILE A 154 1.85 16.14 17.50
C ILE A 154 3.30 15.92 17.95
N GLU A 155 3.89 16.98 18.51
CA GLU A 155 5.18 16.91 19.22
C GLU A 155 5.00 16.24 20.59
N ARG A 156 5.85 15.27 20.89
CA ARG A 156 5.79 14.46 22.11
C ARG A 156 7.12 14.47 22.83
N VAL A 157 7.06 14.64 24.15
CA VAL A 157 8.18 14.32 25.05
C VAL A 157 8.15 12.81 25.29
N LEU A 158 9.28 12.16 25.02
CA LEU A 158 9.38 10.71 25.09
C LEU A 158 9.72 10.25 26.51
N SER A 159 9.08 9.15 26.93
CA SER A 159 9.42 8.49 28.19
C SER A 159 10.76 7.75 28.06
N PRO A 160 11.67 7.84 29.05
CA PRO A 160 12.89 7.03 29.10
C PRO A 160 12.65 5.52 28.98
N ASP A 161 11.45 5.06 29.36
CA ASP A 161 11.03 3.67 29.28
C ASP A 161 10.61 3.22 27.87
N ALA A 162 10.44 4.15 26.93
CA ALA A 162 10.13 3.81 25.55
C ALA A 162 11.39 3.42 24.77
N LEU A 163 11.19 2.66 23.69
CA LEU A 163 12.22 2.35 22.71
C LEU A 163 12.01 3.26 21.49
N VAL A 164 13.11 3.78 20.96
CA VAL A 164 13.10 4.59 19.76
C VAL A 164 13.97 3.98 18.68
N ILE A 165 13.59 4.29 17.46
CA ILE A 165 14.42 4.13 16.28
C ILE A 165 15.00 5.51 16.02
N ALA A 166 16.31 5.61 16.02
CA ALA A 166 17.04 6.86 15.84
C ALA A 166 17.95 6.77 14.63
N ASP A 167 18.31 7.91 14.06
CA ASP A 167 19.45 8.02 13.17
C ASP A 167 20.69 8.46 13.95
N LYS A 168 21.72 8.96 13.27
CA LYS A 168 22.95 9.45 13.91
C LYS A 168 22.70 10.58 14.92
N GLU A 169 21.69 11.40 14.70
CA GLU A 169 21.48 12.65 15.43
C GLU A 169 20.32 12.55 16.42
N LYS A 170 19.18 11.99 16.00
CA LYS A 170 17.90 12.10 16.73
C LYS A 170 17.00 10.87 16.59
N ALA A 171 16.00 10.78 17.45
CA ALA A 171 14.90 9.83 17.27
C ALA A 171 14.09 10.18 16.01
N VAL A 172 13.75 9.15 15.23
CA VAL A 172 12.99 9.24 13.98
C VAL A 172 11.70 8.43 14.00
N ALA A 173 11.53 7.52 14.98
CA ALA A 173 10.27 6.87 15.27
C ALA A 173 10.22 6.36 16.72
N ILE A 174 9.01 6.19 17.24
CA ILE A 174 8.74 5.43 18.47
C ILE A 174 8.60 3.96 18.06
N ALA A 175 9.57 3.14 18.46
CA ALA A 175 9.73 1.78 17.94
C ALA A 175 8.46 0.95 18.15
N GLY A 176 7.94 0.38 17.08
CA GLY A 176 6.73 -0.45 17.08
C GLY A 176 5.42 0.28 17.45
N ILE A 177 5.43 1.61 17.58
CA ILE A 177 4.25 2.39 17.98
C ILE A 177 3.87 3.40 16.90
N MET A 178 4.75 4.35 16.58
CA MET A 178 4.41 5.44 15.66
C MET A 178 5.66 5.97 14.96
N GLY A 179 5.57 6.21 13.65
CA GLY A 179 6.63 6.88 12.89
C GLY A 179 6.77 8.35 13.24
N GLY A 180 7.96 8.91 13.03
CA GLY A 180 8.20 10.35 13.06
C GLY A 180 7.88 11.01 11.71
N SER A 181 7.43 12.26 11.73
CA SER A 181 7.17 13.05 10.52
C SER A 181 8.44 13.37 9.74
N ASP A 182 9.57 13.55 10.43
CA ASP A 182 10.82 14.02 9.84
C ASP A 182 11.39 13.06 8.79
N THR A 183 11.13 11.76 8.93
CA THR A 183 11.62 10.71 8.04
C THR A 183 10.50 10.03 7.26
N GLU A 184 9.30 10.63 7.24
CA GLU A 184 8.16 10.06 6.55
C GLU A 184 8.41 9.97 5.04
N VAL A 185 7.84 8.92 4.43
CA VAL A 185 7.81 8.77 2.98
C VAL A 185 6.76 9.71 2.39
N THR A 186 7.18 10.49 1.40
CA THR A 186 6.36 11.49 0.71
C THR A 186 6.40 11.24 -0.80
N ASP A 187 5.61 11.99 -1.58
CA ASP A 187 5.65 11.93 -3.04
C ASP A 187 7.01 12.30 -3.65
N LYS A 188 7.91 12.92 -2.87
CA LYS A 188 9.27 13.26 -3.28
C LYS A 188 10.29 12.17 -2.95
N THR A 189 9.91 11.16 -2.18
CA THR A 189 10.83 10.12 -1.73
C THR A 189 11.20 9.20 -2.87
N THR A 190 12.51 9.04 -3.12
CA THR A 190 13.04 8.21 -4.21
C THR A 190 13.74 6.94 -3.72
N SER A 191 14.18 6.93 -2.47
CA SER A 191 14.85 5.81 -1.82
C SER A 191 14.29 5.61 -0.42
N ILE A 192 13.98 4.37 -0.07
CA ILE A 192 13.45 4.03 1.25
C ILE A 192 14.33 3.01 1.97
N LEU A 193 14.34 3.08 3.30
CA LEU A 193 14.78 2.00 4.17
C LEU A 193 13.54 1.30 4.71
N LEU A 194 13.41 0.01 4.40
CA LEU A 194 12.28 -0.81 4.84
C LEU A 194 12.68 -1.57 6.11
N GLU A 195 11.91 -1.35 7.17
CA GLU A 195 12.06 -2.00 8.46
C GLU A 195 11.02 -3.11 8.62
N SER A 196 11.49 -4.29 9.02
CA SER A 196 10.65 -5.33 9.63
C SER A 196 11.37 -5.84 10.86
N ALA A 197 10.80 -5.61 12.04
CA ALA A 197 11.45 -5.84 13.31
C ALA A 197 10.54 -6.62 14.27
N ASN A 198 11.14 -7.17 15.33
CA ASN A 198 10.44 -7.74 16.46
C ASN A 198 10.84 -6.98 17.72
N PHE A 199 9.85 -6.41 18.42
CA PHE A 199 10.06 -5.66 19.65
C PHE A 199 9.49 -6.42 20.84
N ASN A 200 10.14 -6.28 21.99
CA ASN A 200 9.66 -6.87 23.24
C ASN A 200 8.27 -6.33 23.60
N GLN A 201 7.29 -7.21 23.77
CA GLN A 201 5.90 -6.86 24.05
C GLN A 201 5.72 -5.96 25.29
N ALA A 202 6.51 -6.19 26.36
CA ALA A 202 6.39 -5.42 27.60
C ALA A 202 6.85 -3.97 27.40
N ILE A 203 7.91 -3.78 26.61
CA ILE A 203 8.40 -2.44 26.23
C ILE A 203 7.35 -1.70 25.40
N ILE A 204 6.73 -2.39 24.43
CA ILE A 204 5.67 -1.79 23.60
C ILE A 204 4.45 -1.40 24.44
N ARG A 205 3.98 -2.31 25.32
CA ARG A 205 2.88 -2.03 26.27
C ARG A 205 3.16 -0.79 27.12
N GLN A 206 4.35 -0.74 27.70
CA GLN A 206 4.76 0.37 28.56
C GLN A 206 4.82 1.67 27.77
N GLY A 207 5.43 1.66 26.57
CA GLY A 207 5.50 2.82 25.69
C GLY A 207 4.12 3.35 25.29
N CYS A 208 3.21 2.47 24.87
CA CYS A 208 1.83 2.84 24.54
C CYS A 208 1.10 3.48 25.71
N ARG A 209 1.22 2.90 26.91
CA ARG A 209 0.59 3.42 28.13
C ARG A 209 1.16 4.78 28.55
N CYS A 210 2.48 4.93 28.54
CA CYS A 210 3.14 6.18 28.93
C CYS A 210 2.79 7.33 27.98
N LEU A 211 2.66 7.05 26.68
CA LEU A 211 2.39 8.05 25.65
C LEU A 211 0.89 8.22 25.34
N ASN A 212 0.04 7.41 25.97
CA ASN A 212 -1.38 7.27 25.63
C ASN A 212 -1.61 7.17 24.11
N LEU A 213 -0.80 6.32 23.46
CA LEU A 213 -0.73 6.21 22.00
C LEU A 213 -0.78 4.75 21.57
N GLN A 214 -1.72 4.42 20.69
CA GLN A 214 -1.90 3.07 20.16
C GLN A 214 -2.07 3.14 18.65
N SER A 215 -1.49 2.17 17.94
CA SER A 215 -1.60 2.01 16.50
C SER A 215 -1.87 0.55 16.13
N GLU A 216 -2.26 0.30 14.89
CA GLU A 216 -2.39 -1.07 14.35
C GLU A 216 -1.10 -1.88 14.52
N ALA A 217 0.06 -1.22 14.41
CA ALA A 217 1.36 -1.85 14.64
C ALA A 217 1.53 -2.23 16.11
N SER A 218 1.26 -1.29 17.02
CA SER A 218 1.48 -1.52 18.45
C SER A 218 0.56 -2.60 19.00
N ILE A 219 -0.70 -2.67 18.55
CA ILE A 219 -1.66 -3.72 18.93
C ILE A 219 -1.15 -5.13 18.57
N ARG A 220 -0.41 -5.25 17.46
CA ARG A 220 0.17 -6.53 17.02
C ARG A 220 1.41 -6.88 17.83
N PHE A 221 2.33 -5.94 17.99
CA PHE A 221 3.53 -6.15 18.81
C PHE A 221 3.19 -6.44 20.29
N ASP A 222 2.14 -5.83 20.80
CA ASP A 222 1.59 -6.03 22.15
C ASP A 222 1.17 -7.50 22.41
N LYS A 223 0.83 -8.25 21.36
CA LYS A 223 0.45 -9.67 21.46
C LYS A 223 1.63 -10.64 21.45
N GLY A 224 2.85 -10.13 21.26
CA GLY A 224 4.04 -10.95 21.11
C GLY A 224 4.08 -11.63 19.73
N LEU A 225 4.90 -11.09 18.82
CA LEU A 225 5.09 -11.67 17.51
C LEU A 225 6.22 -12.69 17.52
N ASN A 226 6.18 -13.66 16.60
CA ASN A 226 7.26 -14.63 16.44
C ASN A 226 8.55 -13.90 16.00
N PRO A 227 9.68 -14.03 16.72
CA PRO A 227 10.94 -13.38 16.37
C PRO A 227 11.54 -13.88 15.03
N ASP A 228 11.16 -15.07 14.57
CA ASP A 228 11.64 -15.63 13.29
C ASP A 228 10.83 -15.13 12.08
N LEU A 229 9.72 -14.41 12.31
CA LEU A 229 8.82 -13.94 11.26
C LEU A 229 9.37 -12.81 10.36
N PRO A 230 10.06 -11.76 10.85
CA PRO A 230 10.28 -10.50 10.12
C PRO A 230 10.87 -10.63 8.70
N LEU A 231 11.72 -11.64 8.45
CA LEU A 231 12.37 -11.81 7.15
C LEU A 231 11.39 -12.08 6.00
N LEU A 232 10.32 -12.86 6.25
CA LEU A 232 9.37 -13.25 5.20
C LEU A 232 8.48 -12.07 4.76
N PRO A 233 7.83 -11.32 5.66
CA PRO A 233 7.11 -10.09 5.35
C PRO A 233 8.00 -9.03 4.71
N LEU A 234 9.26 -8.88 5.13
CA LEU A 234 10.21 -7.95 4.51
C LEU A 234 10.40 -8.29 3.02
N LYS A 235 10.62 -9.56 2.68
CA LYS A 235 10.76 -10.01 1.29
C LYS A 235 9.47 -9.80 0.50
N ARG A 236 8.31 -10.09 1.11
CA ARG A 236 7.00 -9.87 0.49
C ARG A 236 6.76 -8.39 0.17
N ALA A 237 6.99 -7.51 1.13
CA ALA A 237 6.85 -6.07 0.94
C ALA A 237 7.83 -5.57 -0.14
N THR A 238 9.09 -6.03 -0.11
CA THR A 238 10.07 -5.70 -1.15
C THR A 238 9.59 -6.10 -2.55
N GLN A 239 9.05 -7.32 -2.71
CA GLN A 239 8.49 -7.78 -3.97
C GLN A 239 7.35 -6.87 -4.45
N LEU A 240 6.37 -6.60 -3.59
CA LEU A 240 5.22 -5.76 -3.95
C LEU A 240 5.64 -4.33 -4.28
N LEU A 241 6.62 -3.77 -3.58
CA LEU A 241 7.17 -2.44 -3.88
C LEU A 241 7.83 -2.42 -5.26
N LEU A 242 8.62 -3.44 -5.62
CA LEU A 242 9.22 -3.54 -6.95
C LEU A 242 8.16 -3.67 -8.06
N GLU A 243 7.08 -4.42 -7.81
CA GLU A 243 5.98 -4.60 -8.75
C GLU A 243 5.15 -3.32 -8.92
N LEU A 244 4.87 -2.59 -7.82
CA LEU A 244 3.91 -1.49 -7.79
C LEU A 244 4.54 -0.10 -7.93
N ALA A 245 5.71 0.11 -7.33
CA ALA A 245 6.44 1.38 -7.34
C ALA A 245 7.66 1.36 -8.29
N GLY A 246 8.09 0.18 -8.72
CA GLY A 246 9.31 0.02 -9.51
C GLY A 246 10.57 0.14 -8.65
N GLY A 247 11.65 0.67 -9.25
CA GLY A 247 12.94 0.83 -8.57
C GLY A 247 13.80 -0.43 -8.55
N LYS A 248 14.76 -0.47 -7.63
CA LYS A 248 15.72 -1.58 -7.46
C LYS A 248 15.90 -1.88 -5.99
N ALA A 249 15.82 -3.16 -5.62
CA ALA A 249 16.14 -3.59 -4.28
C ALA A 249 17.65 -3.51 -4.05
N ALA A 250 18.05 -3.11 -2.84
CA ALA A 250 19.43 -3.16 -2.40
C ALA A 250 19.95 -4.61 -2.38
N ARG A 251 21.28 -4.78 -2.49
CA ARG A 251 21.89 -6.10 -2.34
C ARG A 251 22.01 -6.44 -0.85
N GLY A 252 21.47 -7.58 -0.47
CA GLY A 252 21.55 -8.09 0.91
C GLY A 252 20.45 -7.53 1.82
N ILE A 253 20.45 -8.04 3.06
CA ILE A 253 19.56 -7.64 4.13
C ILE A 253 20.45 -7.43 5.35
N VAL A 254 20.24 -6.33 6.07
CA VAL A 254 20.88 -6.12 7.37
C VAL A 254 20.01 -6.80 8.41
N ASP A 255 20.53 -7.88 9.01
CA ASP A 255 19.85 -8.65 10.05
C ASP A 255 20.65 -8.53 11.35
N VAL A 256 20.04 -7.90 12.35
CA VAL A 256 20.62 -7.72 13.69
C VAL A 256 19.74 -8.47 14.68
N TYR A 257 19.96 -9.78 14.75
CA TYR A 257 19.30 -10.66 15.69
C TYR A 257 20.29 -11.09 16.80
N PRO A 258 20.10 -10.64 18.06
CA PRO A 258 21.03 -10.95 19.15
C PRO A 258 20.98 -12.42 19.61
N GLY A 259 20.16 -13.26 18.98
CA GLY A 259 19.98 -14.67 19.30
C GLY A 259 18.63 -14.96 19.98
N LYS A 260 18.32 -16.25 20.14
CA LYS A 260 17.11 -16.70 20.86
C LYS A 260 17.31 -16.44 22.35
N LEU A 261 16.32 -15.82 23.00
CA LEU A 261 16.19 -15.93 24.45
C LEU A 261 16.01 -17.42 24.73
N GLU A 262 16.94 -18.03 25.47
CA GLU A 262 16.74 -19.39 25.96
C GLU A 262 15.47 -19.42 26.83
N PRO A 263 14.68 -20.51 26.75
CA PRO A 263 13.38 -20.63 27.42
C PRO A 263 13.46 -20.50 28.94
#